data_AF-A0A1W2BV15-F1
#
_entry.id   AF-A0A1W2BV15-F1
#
_cell.length_a   1.000
_cell.length_b   1.000
_cell.length_c   1.000
_cell.angle_alpha   90.00
_cell.angle_beta   90.00
_cell.angle_gamma   90.00
#
_symmetry.space_group_name_H-M   'P 1'
#
loop_
_entity.id
_entity.type
_entity.pdbx_description
1 polymer ?
#
loop_
_entity_poly.entity_id
_entity_poly.type
_entity_poly.pdbx_seq_one_letter_code
_entity_poly.pdbx_strand_id
1 'polypeptide(L)'
;MFFLLLTSAMMISCSEDDSPHINAALNKTWEMFSYGANIYDIPQINPGDIQWDINVHNHKLIITNNIEEQASYILPSGNYDIDITNNTVAISGITYNYTIENDTLIVSNKPELDGPIMKFVAK
;
A
#
# COMPACT_ATOMS: atom_id res chain seq x y z
N MET A 1 41.74 -16.56 -46.04
CA MET A 1 42.05 -15.14 -45.80
C MET A 1 40.70 -14.43 -45.66
N PHE A 2 40.18 -14.43 -44.43
CA PHE A 2 40.06 -13.25 -43.56
C PHE A 2 39.14 -12.17 -44.15
N PHE A 3 37.91 -12.09 -43.61
CA PHE A 3 37.34 -10.82 -43.17
C PHE A 3 36.25 -11.12 -42.13
N LEU A 4 36.66 -11.12 -40.85
CA LEU A 4 35.78 -10.88 -39.71
C LEU A 4 35.25 -9.44 -39.84
N LEU A 5 33.94 -9.26 -39.82
CA LEU A 5 33.33 -7.96 -39.57
C LEU A 5 32.56 -8.05 -38.26
N LEU A 6 33.26 -7.57 -37.24
CA LEU A 6 32.86 -7.34 -35.86
C LEU A 6 31.95 -6.10 -35.85
N THR A 7 30.66 -6.25 -35.58
CA THR A 7 29.79 -5.11 -35.24
C THR A 7 29.51 -5.14 -33.75
N SER A 8 30.27 -4.31 -33.05
CA SER A 8 30.11 -3.98 -31.64
C SER A 8 29.05 -2.88 -31.47
N ALA A 9 28.49 -2.84 -30.27
CA ALA A 9 27.82 -1.71 -29.62
C ALA A 9 26.38 -1.36 -30.05
N MET A 10 25.42 -1.99 -29.36
CA MET A 10 24.28 -1.25 -28.81
C MET A 10 24.12 -1.63 -27.33
N MET A 11 24.89 -0.96 -26.46
CA MET A 11 24.54 -0.88 -25.05
C MET A 11 23.40 0.13 -24.97
N ILE A 12 22.16 -0.37 -24.96
CA ILE A 12 21.00 0.43 -24.55
C ILE A 12 21.19 0.67 -23.05
N SER A 13 21.80 1.80 -22.71
CA SER A 13 21.77 2.32 -21.35
C SER A 13 20.34 2.77 -21.09
N CYS A 14 19.50 1.90 -20.52
CA CYS A 14 18.33 2.37 -19.78
C CYS A 14 18.87 3.14 -18.59
N SER A 15 18.83 4.47 -18.64
CA SER A 15 18.76 5.25 -17.42
C SER A 15 17.38 4.97 -16.83
N GLU A 16 17.28 3.95 -15.99
CA GLU A 16 16.16 3.87 -15.06
C GLU A 16 16.31 5.06 -14.12
N ASP A 17 15.55 6.10 -14.41
CA ASP A 17 15.32 7.21 -13.52
C ASP A 17 14.49 6.64 -12.36
N ASP A 18 15.17 6.04 -11.39
CA ASP A 18 14.63 5.47 -10.14
C ASP A 18 14.16 6.58 -9.18
N SER A 19 13.47 7.58 -9.72
CA SER A 19 12.70 8.50 -8.91
C SER A 19 11.49 7.72 -8.35
N PRO A 20 11.29 7.65 -7.02
CA PRO A 20 10.12 6.97 -6.46
C PRO A 20 8.86 7.67 -6.98
N HIS A 21 8.17 7.00 -7.91
CA HIS A 21 6.91 7.45 -8.44
C HIS A 21 5.84 7.26 -7.39
N ILE A 22 5.58 8.32 -6.61
CA ILE A 22 4.46 8.37 -5.69
C ILE A 22 3.17 8.19 -6.51
N ASN A 23 2.41 7.14 -6.20
CA ASN A 23 1.17 6.84 -6.89
C ASN A 23 0.07 7.84 -6.45
N ALA A 24 -0.18 8.85 -7.28
CA ALA A 24 -1.19 9.87 -7.01
C ALA A 24 -2.62 9.30 -6.86
N ALA A 25 -2.89 8.10 -7.37
CA ALA A 25 -4.19 7.44 -7.20
C ALA A 25 -4.48 7.07 -5.73
N LEU A 26 -3.46 7.02 -4.87
CA LEU A 26 -3.62 6.75 -3.43
C LEU A 26 -4.20 7.97 -2.68
N ASN A 27 -4.09 9.18 -3.24
CA ASN A 27 -4.47 10.46 -2.61
C ASN A 27 -5.99 10.69 -2.57
N LYS A 28 -6.69 9.94 -1.71
CA LYS A 28 -8.14 10.01 -1.52
C LYS A 28 -8.54 9.35 -0.19
N THR A 29 -9.84 9.38 0.08
CA THR A 29 -10.45 8.61 1.16
C THR A 29 -10.79 7.19 0.71
N TRP A 30 -10.45 6.23 1.55
CA TRP A 30 -10.63 4.79 1.35
C TRP A 30 -11.45 4.22 2.50
N GLU A 31 -12.46 3.41 2.19
CA GLU A 31 -13.28 2.73 3.19
C GLU A 31 -12.98 1.23 3.21
N MET A 32 -12.63 0.70 4.37
CA MET A 32 -12.34 -0.73 4.50
C MET A 32 -13.62 -1.53 4.40
N PHE A 33 -13.62 -2.59 3.59
CA PHE A 33 -14.75 -3.51 3.46
C PHE A 33 -14.36 -4.97 3.70
N SER A 34 -13.06 -5.28 3.78
CA SER A 34 -12.57 -6.63 4.03
C SER A 34 -11.25 -6.60 4.78
N TYR A 35 -11.14 -7.50 5.75
CA TYR A 35 -9.94 -7.73 6.54
C TYR A 35 -9.74 -9.24 6.69
N GLY A 36 -8.51 -9.69 6.51
CA GLY A 36 -8.10 -11.07 6.74
C GLY A 36 -6.75 -11.10 7.44
N ALA A 37 -6.61 -11.95 8.44
CA ALA A 37 -5.38 -12.25 9.15
C ALA A 37 -5.52 -13.62 9.83
N ASN A 38 -4.43 -14.27 10.23
CA ASN A 38 -4.50 -15.49 11.03
C ASN A 38 -4.70 -15.13 12.51
N ILE A 39 -5.91 -14.70 12.87
CA ILE A 39 -6.33 -14.39 14.24
C ILE A 39 -7.61 -15.16 14.57
N TYR A 40 -7.81 -15.43 15.87
CA TYR A 40 -8.93 -16.26 16.34
C TYR A 40 -10.30 -15.63 16.06
N ASP A 41 -10.39 -14.31 16.15
CA ASP A 41 -11.62 -13.57 15.94
C ASP A 41 -11.38 -12.42 14.96
N ILE A 42 -11.99 -12.52 13.78
CA ILE A 42 -11.91 -11.49 12.74
C ILE A 42 -13.11 -10.56 12.98
N PRO A 43 -12.89 -9.26 13.28
CA PRO A 43 -13.98 -8.36 13.55
C PRO A 43 -14.88 -8.23 12.32
N GLN A 44 -16.18 -8.10 12.56
CA GLN A 44 -17.10 -7.68 11.51
C GLN A 44 -16.84 -6.23 11.16
N ILE A 45 -16.72 -5.93 9.85
CA ILE A 45 -16.48 -4.59 9.34
C ILE A 45 -17.71 -4.17 8.54
N ASN A 46 -18.42 -3.16 9.04
CA ASN A 46 -19.54 -2.55 8.35
C ASN A 46 -19.07 -1.31 7.56
N PRO A 47 -19.84 -0.90 6.53
CA PRO A 47 -19.57 0.35 5.83
C PRO A 47 -19.52 1.54 6.80
N GLY A 48 -18.43 2.31 6.75
CA GLY A 48 -18.19 3.46 7.61
C GLY A 48 -17.38 3.18 8.88
N ASP A 49 -17.12 1.91 9.21
CA ASP A 49 -16.42 1.56 10.45
C ASP A 49 -14.95 1.99 10.42
N ILE A 50 -14.26 1.73 9.30
CA ILE A 50 -12.85 2.09 9.13
C ILE A 50 -12.65 2.87 7.84
N GLN A 51 -12.11 4.09 7.96
CA GLN A 51 -11.79 4.98 6.85
C GLN A 51 -10.35 5.49 6.97
N TRP A 52 -9.66 5.47 5.83
CA TRP A 52 -8.30 5.99 5.67
C TRP A 52 -8.35 7.17 4.71
N ASP A 53 -8.05 8.37 5.22
CA ASP A 53 -7.85 9.55 4.39
C ASP A 53 -6.36 9.75 4.15
N ILE A 54 -5.92 9.46 2.93
CA ILE A 54 -4.50 9.49 2.55
C ILE A 54 -4.22 10.79 1.78
N ASN A 55 -3.30 11.58 2.33
CA ASN A 55 -2.74 12.75 1.66
C ASN A 55 -1.27 12.51 1.30
N VAL A 56 -1.01 12.18 0.04
CA VAL A 56 0.34 11.85 -0.46
C VAL A 56 1.25 13.07 -0.53
N HIS A 57 0.69 14.26 -0.71
CA HIS A 57 1.47 15.50 -0.79
C HIS A 57 2.01 15.92 0.58
N ASN A 58 1.19 15.76 1.62
CA ASN A 58 1.54 16.12 2.98
C ASN A 58 2.18 14.96 3.76
N HIS A 59 2.30 13.78 3.15
CA HIS A 59 2.80 12.57 3.82
C HIS A 59 2.00 12.25 5.09
N LYS A 60 0.67 12.37 5.00
CA LYS A 60 -0.26 12.15 6.12
C LYS A 60 -1.30 11.08 5.80
N LEU A 61 -1.61 10.27 6.80
CA LEU A 61 -2.76 9.37 6.84
C LEU A 61 -3.60 9.71 8.08
N ILE A 62 -4.89 9.94 7.88
CA ILE A 62 -5.86 10.06 8.97
C ILE A 62 -6.71 8.80 8.98
N ILE A 63 -6.73 8.10 10.11
CA ILE A 63 -7.55 6.91 10.31
C ILE A 63 -8.71 7.27 11.21
N THR A 64 -9.92 6.98 10.73
CA THR A 64 -11.11 6.84 11.57
C THR A 64 -11.40 5.35 11.70
N ASN A 65 -11.40 4.84 12.91
CA ASN A 65 -11.70 3.46 13.26
C ASN A 65 -12.69 3.45 14.42
N ASN A 66 -13.92 3.00 14.14
CA ASN A 66 -15.05 2.97 15.05
C ASN A 66 -15.33 1.56 15.61
N ILE A 67 -14.46 0.58 15.34
CA ILE A 67 -14.61 -0.78 15.88
C ILE A 67 -14.14 -0.77 17.34
N GLU A 68 -15.01 -1.22 18.26
CA GLU A 68 -14.71 -1.27 19.70
C GLU A 68 -13.65 -2.32 20.04
N GLU A 69 -13.66 -3.44 19.31
CA GLU A 69 -12.70 -4.54 19.47
C GLU A 69 -11.44 -4.29 18.63
N GLN A 70 -10.34 -3.94 19.29
CA GLN A 70 -9.06 -3.76 18.60
C GLN A 70 -8.51 -5.12 18.16
N ALA A 71 -8.70 -5.47 16.89
CA ALA A 71 -7.96 -6.56 16.27
C ALA A 71 -6.47 -6.19 16.15
N SER A 72 -5.58 -7.15 16.43
CA SER A 72 -4.13 -6.96 16.62
C SER A 72 -3.38 -6.24 15.49
N TYR A 73 -3.98 -6.09 14.30
CA TYR A 73 -3.36 -5.42 13.15
C TYR A 73 -4.20 -4.32 12.53
N ILE A 74 -5.40 -4.03 13.05
CA ILE A 74 -6.18 -2.88 12.60
C ILE A 74 -5.65 -1.66 13.37
N LEU A 75 -5.20 -0.65 12.62
CA LEU A 75 -4.67 0.57 13.20
C LEU A 75 -5.77 1.35 13.94
N PRO A 76 -5.50 1.91 15.12
CA PRO A 76 -6.47 2.72 15.84
C PRO A 76 -6.74 4.05 15.11
N SER A 77 -7.79 4.76 15.54
CA SER A 77 -8.04 6.12 15.08
C SER A 77 -6.85 7.02 15.39
N GLY A 78 -6.44 7.86 14.44
CA GLY A 78 -5.27 8.71 14.65
C GLY A 78 -4.79 9.43 13.40
N ASN A 79 -3.75 10.23 13.60
CA ASN A 79 -3.01 10.90 12.53
C ASN A 79 -1.62 10.28 12.47
N TYR A 80 -1.22 9.87 11.27
CA TYR A 80 0.02 9.15 11.02
C TYR A 80 0.85 9.90 9.99
N ASP A 81 2.15 9.98 10.24
CA ASP A 81 3.13 10.23 9.21
C ASP A 81 3.28 8.97 8.34
N ILE A 82 3.34 9.16 7.02
CA ILE A 82 3.50 8.06 6.07
C ILE A 82 4.61 8.33 5.07
N ASP A 83 5.40 7.29 4.77
CA ASP A 83 6.37 7.32 3.68
C ASP A 83 5.88 6.40 2.57
N ILE A 84 5.73 6.95 1.36
CA ILE A 84 5.13 6.25 0.22
C ILE A 84 6.18 6.03 -0.85
N THR A 85 6.25 4.81 -1.35
CA THR A 85 7.02 4.45 -2.54
C THR A 85 6.08 3.81 -3.59
N ASN A 86 6.62 3.30 -4.70
CA ASN A 86 5.82 2.74 -5.80
C ASN A 86 4.80 1.69 -5.35
N ASN A 87 5.17 0.83 -4.39
CA ASN A 87 4.36 -0.32 -3.97
C ASN A 87 4.34 -0.54 -2.44
N THR A 88 4.92 0.37 -1.67
CA THR A 88 4.87 0.30 -0.20
C THR A 88 4.47 1.62 0.45
N VAL A 89 3.82 1.50 1.59
CA VAL A 89 3.52 2.61 2.50
C VAL A 89 4.03 2.24 3.90
N ALA A 90 4.90 3.06 4.47
CA ALA A 90 5.32 2.93 5.85
C ALA A 90 4.39 3.74 6.75
N ILE A 91 3.83 3.12 7.79
CA ILE A 91 2.93 3.76 8.75
C ILE A 91 3.48 3.43 10.14
N SER A 92 3.85 4.44 10.93
CA SER A 92 4.46 4.25 12.26
C SER A 92 5.67 3.28 12.27
N GLY A 93 6.48 3.30 11.21
CA GLY A 93 7.66 2.43 11.07
C GLY A 93 7.37 0.99 10.63
N ILE A 94 6.10 0.63 10.37
CA ILE A 94 5.72 -0.64 9.76
C ILE A 94 5.49 -0.43 8.26
N THR A 95 6.24 -1.14 7.42
CA THR A 95 6.09 -1.10 5.97
C THR A 95 5.02 -2.10 5.52
N TYR A 96 4.01 -1.59 4.80
CA TYR A 96 2.98 -2.37 4.15
C TYR A 96 3.20 -2.35 2.65
N ASN A 97 2.96 -3.48 1.99
CA ASN A 97 2.81 -3.51 0.54
C ASN A 97 1.41 -3.00 0.20
N TYR A 98 1.27 -2.27 -0.90
CA TYR A 98 -0.04 -1.89 -1.42
C TYR A 98 -0.14 -2.06 -2.94
N THR A 99 -1.35 -2.33 -3.41
CA THR A 99 -1.73 -2.28 -4.83
C THR A 99 -3.06 -1.56 -4.98
N ILE A 100 -3.27 -0.92 -6.13
CA ILE A 100 -4.55 -0.29 -6.48
C ILE A 100 -5.02 -0.88 -7.80
N GLU A 101 -6.19 -1.51 -7.79
CA GLU A 101 -6.81 -2.11 -8.97
C GLU A 101 -8.33 -1.83 -8.93
N ASN A 102 -8.89 -1.27 -9.99
CA ASN A 102 -10.33 -1.03 -10.13
C ASN A 102 -10.96 -0.33 -8.90
N ASP A 103 -10.39 0.80 -8.48
CA ASP A 103 -10.82 1.57 -7.28
C ASP A 103 -10.82 0.76 -5.97
N THR A 104 -10.10 -0.35 -5.94
CA THR A 104 -9.83 -1.14 -4.74
C THR A 104 -8.37 -0.96 -4.34
N LEU A 105 -8.14 -0.49 -3.12
CA LEU A 105 -6.83 -0.48 -2.48
C LEU A 105 -6.68 -1.77 -1.68
N ILE A 106 -5.60 -2.51 -1.93
CA ILE A 106 -5.22 -3.69 -1.16
C ILE A 106 -3.94 -3.34 -0.40
N VAL A 107 -3.96 -3.48 0.92
CA VAL A 107 -2.80 -3.23 1.79
C VAL A 107 -2.48 -4.51 2.55
N SER A 108 -1.22 -4.92 2.57
CA SER A 108 -0.82 -6.16 3.25
C SER A 108 0.54 -6.03 3.94
N ASN A 109 0.75 -6.83 4.99
CA ASN A 109 2.05 -6.95 5.64
C ASN A 109 2.35 -8.44 5.83
N LYS A 110 3.33 -8.97 5.10
CA LYS A 110 3.78 -10.38 5.17
C LYS A 110 2.64 -11.41 5.13
N PRO A 111 1.73 -11.36 4.13
CA PRO A 111 0.64 -12.34 4.01
C PRO A 111 1.12 -13.79 3.88
N GLU A 112 2.34 -14.00 3.38
CA GLU A 112 3.00 -15.31 3.30
C GLU A 112 3.41 -15.88 4.67
N LEU A 113 3.45 -15.03 5.70
CA LEU A 113 3.66 -15.40 7.10
C LEU A 113 2.41 -15.11 7.93
N ASP A 114 1.23 -15.32 7.34
CA ASP A 114 -0.06 -15.17 8.01
C ASP A 114 -0.40 -13.75 8.48
N GLY A 115 0.31 -12.76 7.95
CA GLY A 115 0.08 -11.36 8.26
C GLY A 115 -1.19 -10.78 7.60
N PRO A 116 -1.58 -9.54 7.98
CA PRO A 116 -2.86 -8.97 7.58
C PRO A 116 -2.94 -8.63 6.09
N ILE A 117 -4.15 -8.76 5.54
CA ILE A 117 -4.58 -8.24 4.26
C ILE A 117 -5.84 -7.39 4.51
N MET A 118 -5.77 -6.12 4.17
CA MET A 118 -6.86 -5.15 4.25
C MET A 118 -7.27 -4.74 2.85
N LYS A 119 -8.57 -4.67 2.57
CA LYS A 119 -9.10 -4.18 1.30
C LYS A 119 -10.04 -3.01 1.53
N PHE A 120 -9.87 -2.00 0.72
CA PHE A 120 -10.62 -0.76 0.79
C PHE A 120 -11.20 -0.41 -0.58
N VAL A 121 -12.33 0.28 -0.58
CA VAL A 121 -12.94 0.87 -1.76
C VAL A 121 -12.77 2.39 -1.71
N ALA A 122 -12.51 3.02 -2.85
CA ALA A 122 -12.46 4.47 -2.96
C ALA A 122 -13.84 5.09 -2.62
N LYS A 123 -13.82 6.21 -1.89
CA LYS A 123 -15.00 7.05 -1.63
C LYS A 123 -15.06 8.26 -2.56
#